data_AF-A0A6N6W9M4-F1
#
_entry.id   AF-A0A6N6W9M4-F1
#
_cell.length_a   1.000
_cell.length_b   1.000
_cell.length_c   1.000
_cell.angle_alpha   90.00
_cell.angle_beta   90.00
_cell.angle_gamma   90.00
#
_symmetry.space_group_name_H-M   'P 1'
#
loop_
_entity.id
_entity.type
_entity.pdbx_description
1 polymer ?
#
loop_
_entity_poly.entity_id
_entity_poly.type
_entity_poly.pdbx_seq_one_letter_code
_entity_poly.pdbx_strand_id
1 'polypeptide(L)'
;MTPELITYSPPPKRYESFAERLRVARKELGLTQKEVAARIKKCKSEISQYETGTLPSFWNLCELARALNVSLDWLCGLTDERRPLKMEM
;
A
#
# COMPACT_ATOMS: atom_id res chain seq x y z
N MET A 1 -0.98 5.84 39.92
CA MET A 1 -1.70 4.93 39.01
C MET A 1 -2.43 5.76 37.98
N THR A 2 -1.75 6.15 36.90
CA THR A 2 -2.44 6.70 35.73
C THR A 2 -3.03 5.53 34.95
N PRO A 3 -4.31 5.56 34.53
CA PRO A 3 -4.80 4.55 33.61
C PRO A 3 -4.03 4.74 32.31
N GLU A 4 -3.34 3.70 31.86
CA GLU A 4 -2.77 3.71 30.52
C GLU A 4 -3.90 3.96 29.53
N LEU A 5 -3.77 5.06 28.79
CA LEU A 5 -4.59 5.35 27.62
C LEU A 5 -4.39 4.19 26.65
N ILE A 6 -5.34 3.26 26.63
CA ILE A 6 -5.47 2.27 25.56
C ILE A 6 -5.61 3.12 24.30
N THR A 7 -4.54 3.21 23.51
CA THR A 7 -4.58 3.89 22.22
C THR A 7 -5.64 3.17 21.40
N TYR A 8 -6.82 3.77 21.30
CA TYR A 8 -7.84 3.31 20.38
C TYR A 8 -7.25 3.45 18.97
N SER A 9 -6.66 2.37 18.46
CA SER A 9 -6.44 2.21 17.04
C SER A 9 -7.79 1.79 16.49
N PRO A 10 -8.52 2.66 15.78
CA PRO A 10 -9.73 2.23 15.08
C PRO A 10 -9.39 0.98 14.26
N PRO A 11 -10.30 -0.01 14.18
CA PRO A 11 -10.06 -1.18 13.35
C PRO A 11 -9.66 -0.68 11.95
N PRO A 12 -8.60 -1.25 11.35
CA PRO A 12 -8.13 -0.81 10.05
C PRO A 12 -9.31 -0.79 9.09
N LYS A 13 -9.47 0.30 8.32
CA LYS A 13 -10.44 0.33 7.23
C LYS A 13 -10.20 -0.91 6.36
N ARG A 14 -11.21 -1.77 6.24
CA ARG A 14 -11.15 -2.91 5.32
C ARG A 14 -11.19 -2.38 3.91
N TYR A 15 -10.03 -2.30 3.27
CA TYR A 15 -9.94 -2.03 1.84
C TYR A 15 -10.25 -3.31 1.09
N GLU A 16 -11.20 -3.24 0.16
CA GLU A 16 -11.81 -4.42 -0.46
C GLU A 16 -11.00 -4.96 -1.65
N SER A 17 -10.08 -4.15 -2.23
CA SER A 17 -9.31 -4.56 -3.42
C SER A 17 -7.87 -4.04 -3.45
N PHE A 18 -7.02 -4.73 -4.22
CA PHE A 18 -5.67 -4.27 -4.57
C PHE A 18 -5.67 -2.83 -5.11
N ALA A 19 -6.60 -2.51 -6.01
CA ALA A 19 -6.71 -1.20 -6.65
C ALA A 19 -6.96 -0.09 -5.61
N GLU A 20 -7.83 -0.35 -4.65
CA GLU A 20 -8.12 0.56 -3.55
C GLU A 20 -6.91 0.74 -2.63
N ARG A 21 -6.27 -0.36 -2.22
CA ARG A 21 -5.09 -0.35 -1.35
C ARG A 21 -3.92 0.40 -1.97
N LEU A 22 -3.67 0.18 -3.27
CA LEU A 22 -2.69 0.93 -4.06
C LEU A 22 -2.98 2.44 -4.03
N ARG A 23 -4.23 2.82 -4.33
CA ARG A 23 -4.64 4.22 -4.38
C ARG A 23 -4.51 4.90 -3.02
N VAL A 24 -4.87 4.20 -1.94
CA VAL A 24 -4.77 4.70 -0.57
C VAL A 24 -3.32 4.89 -0.16
N ALA A 25 -2.48 3.87 -0.31
CA ALA A 25 -1.07 3.95 0.08
C ALA A 25 -0.35 5.08 -0.67
N ARG A 26 -0.66 5.26 -1.97
CA ARG A 26 -0.14 6.40 -2.74
C ARG A 26 -0.60 7.74 -2.16
N LYS A 27 -1.90 7.92 -1.91
CA LYS A 27 -2.46 9.19 -1.44
C LYS A 27 -1.93 9.61 -0.07
N GLU A 28 -1.70 8.66 0.82
CA GLU A 28 -1.16 8.95 2.16
C GLU A 28 0.30 9.41 2.13
N LEU A 29 1.05 8.99 1.12
CA LEU A 29 2.39 9.52 0.85
C LEU A 29 2.36 10.87 0.11
N GLY A 30 1.18 11.41 -0.19
CA GLY A 30 1.02 12.66 -0.94
C GLY A 30 1.46 12.57 -2.40
N LEU A 31 1.63 11.36 -2.95
CA LEU A 31 2.17 11.15 -4.28
C LEU A 31 1.09 11.19 -5.36
N THR A 32 1.43 11.76 -6.51
CA THR A 32 0.67 11.65 -7.75
C THR A 32 0.91 10.29 -8.42
N GLN A 33 0.01 9.88 -9.31
CA GLN A 33 0.19 8.66 -10.11
C GLN A 33 1.48 8.72 -10.95
N LYS A 34 1.86 9.91 -11.44
CA LYS A 34 3.09 10.12 -12.21
C LYS A 34 4.35 9.90 -11.37
N GLU A 35 4.35 10.33 -10.11
CA GLU A 35 5.49 10.15 -9.21
C GLU A 35 5.69 8.69 -8.82
N VAL A 36 4.61 7.95 -8.53
CA VAL A 36 4.70 6.50 -8.29
C VAL A 36 5.21 5.79 -9.55
N ALA A 37 4.67 6.13 -10.72
CA ALA A 37 5.12 5.56 -11.99
C ALA A 37 6.63 5.78 -12.20
N ALA A 38 7.14 6.99 -11.94
CA ALA A 38 8.55 7.30 -12.04
C ALA A 38 9.42 6.45 -11.10
N ARG A 39 8.97 6.20 -9.86
CA ARG A 39 9.68 5.34 -8.89
C ARG A 39 9.86 3.91 -9.39
N ILE A 40 8.87 3.37 -10.10
CA ILE A 40 8.89 1.98 -10.60
C ILE A 40 9.19 1.88 -12.09
N LYS A 41 9.70 2.96 -12.71
CA LYS A 41 10.04 3.06 -14.15
C LYS A 41 8.88 2.70 -15.09
N LYS A 42 7.67 3.11 -14.73
CA LYS A 42 6.43 2.93 -15.50
C LYS A 42 5.84 4.25 -15.96
N CYS A 43 4.78 4.17 -16.79
CA CYS A 43 4.02 5.33 -17.19
C CYS A 43 2.81 5.60 -16.26
N LYS A 44 2.34 6.85 -16.24
CA LYS A 44 1.19 7.27 -15.41
C LYS A 44 -0.09 6.48 -15.73
N SER A 45 -0.27 6.06 -16.99
CA SER A 45 -1.42 5.27 -17.41
C SER A 45 -1.42 3.86 -16.82
N GLU A 46 -0.25 3.23 -16.64
CA GLU A 46 -0.15 1.93 -15.96
C GLU A 46 -0.63 2.04 -14.50
N ILE A 47 -0.19 3.06 -13.76
CA ILE A 47 -0.68 3.29 -12.38
C ILE A 47 -2.19 3.54 -12.35
N SER A 48 -2.70 4.30 -13.32
CA SER A 48 -4.14 4.54 -13.45
C SER A 48 -4.91 3.24 -13.67
N GLN A 49 -4.42 2.35 -14.56
CA GLN A 49 -5.03 1.05 -14.82
C GLN A 49 -5.04 0.17 -13.56
N TYR A 50 -3.94 0.17 -12.82
CA TYR A 50 -3.83 -0.57 -11.57
C TYR A 50 -4.82 -0.08 -10.50
N GLU A 51 -4.97 1.23 -10.36
CA GLU A 51 -5.96 1.84 -9.44
C GLU A 51 -7.41 1.69 -9.88
N THR A 52 -7.66 1.18 -11.10
CA THR A 52 -9.00 0.87 -11.62
C THR A 52 -9.28 -0.63 -11.75
N GLY A 53 -8.34 -1.50 -11.36
CA GLY A 53 -8.57 -2.94 -11.26
C GLY A 53 -7.72 -3.84 -12.17
N THR A 54 -6.83 -3.29 -13.01
CA THR A 54 -5.86 -4.12 -13.73
C THR A 54 -4.79 -4.64 -12.78
N LEU A 55 -4.51 -5.94 -12.82
CA LEU A 55 -3.43 -6.50 -12.01
C LEU A 55 -2.07 -6.27 -12.68
N PRO A 56 -1.05 -5.77 -11.94
CA PRO A 56 0.31 -5.68 -12.42
C PRO A 56 0.96 -7.06 -12.55
N SER A 57 2.10 -7.14 -13.23
CA SER A 57 2.97 -8.32 -13.13
C SER A 57 3.48 -8.48 -11.69
N PHE A 58 3.88 -9.71 -11.32
CA PHE A 58 4.48 -9.99 -10.01
C PHE A 58 5.64 -9.03 -9.69
N TRP A 59 6.52 -8.78 -10.67
CA TRP A 59 7.65 -7.86 -10.47
C TRP A 59 7.20 -6.43 -10.18
N ASN A 60 6.26 -5.89 -10.97
CA ASN A 60 5.72 -4.54 -10.75
C ASN A 60 5.01 -4.43 -9.40
N LEU A 61 4.34 -5.50 -8.96
CA LEU A 61 3.67 -5.56 -7.67
C LEU A 61 4.66 -5.45 -6.51
N CYS A 62 5.79 -6.17 -6.58
CA CYS A 62 6.89 -6.04 -5.61
C CYS A 62 7.47 -4.62 -5.61
N GLU A 63 7.70 -4.04 -6.78
CA GLU A 63 8.21 -2.66 -6.90
C GLU A 63 7.22 -1.63 -6.35
N LEU A 64 5.91 -1.82 -6.54
CA LEU A 64 4.87 -0.97 -5.94
C LEU A 64 4.89 -1.05 -4.42
N ALA A 65 4.95 -2.26 -3.85
CA ALA A 65 5.01 -2.46 -2.40
C ALA A 65 6.23 -1.74 -1.80
N ARG A 66 7.40 -1.86 -2.43
CA ARG A 66 8.63 -1.15 -2.04
C ARG A 66 8.48 0.37 -2.18
N ALA A 67 8.02 0.86 -3.32
CA ALA A 67 7.89 2.30 -3.61
C ALA A 67 6.90 3.02 -2.68
N LEU A 68 5.92 2.27 -2.15
CA LEU A 68 4.86 2.75 -1.25
C LEU A 68 5.13 2.38 0.22
N ASN A 69 6.23 1.69 0.53
CA ASN A 69 6.62 1.29 1.88
C ASN A 69 5.53 0.48 2.62
N VAL A 70 4.94 -0.50 1.92
CA VAL A 70 3.93 -1.43 2.45
C VAL A 70 4.36 -2.88 2.20
N SER A 71 3.81 -3.82 2.96
CA SER A 71 3.97 -5.26 2.68
C SER A 71 3.20 -5.65 1.42
N LEU A 72 3.70 -6.68 0.74
CA LEU A 72 2.99 -7.30 -0.39
C LEU A 72 1.66 -7.89 0.09
N ASP A 73 1.67 -8.54 1.26
CA ASP A 73 0.48 -9.14 1.87
C ASP A 73 -0.63 -8.12 2.11
N TRP A 74 -0.27 -6.93 2.61
CA TRP A 74 -1.23 -5.86 2.78
C TRP A 74 -1.74 -5.37 1.44
N LEU A 75 -0.84 -5.10 0.48
CA LEU A 75 -1.21 -4.58 -0.83
C LEU A 75 -2.15 -5.54 -1.59
N CYS A 76 -1.96 -6.85 -1.42
CA CYS A 76 -2.79 -7.90 -1.98
C CYS A 76 -4.05 -8.23 -1.18
N GLY A 77 -4.24 -7.65 0.01
CA GLY A 77 -5.41 -7.92 0.86
C GLY A 77 -5.36 -9.23 1.64
N LEU A 78 -4.18 -9.83 1.83
CA LEU A 78 -3.97 -11.02 2.65
C LEU A 78 -3.93 -10.69 4.16
N THR A 79 -3.62 -9.44 4.50
CA THR A 79 -3.60 -8.93 5.88
C THR A 79 -3.98 -7.46 5.94
N ASP A 80 -4.42 -7.01 7.11
CA ASP A 80 -4.60 -5.58 7.41
C ASP A 80 -3.34 -4.94 8.03
N GLU A 81 -2.29 -5.74 8.29
CA GLU A 81 -0.99 -5.27 8.76
C GLU A 81 -0.15 -4.64 7.63
N ARG A 82 0.03 -3.31 7.68
CA ARG A 82 0.65 -2.55 6.59
C ARG A 82 2.10 -2.86 6.27
N ARG A 83 2.88 -3.21 7.28
CA ARG A 83 4.32 -3.42 7.15
C ARG A 83 4.61 -4.81 7.67
N PRO A 84 5.55 -5.55 7.06
CA PRO A 84 6.00 -6.79 7.67
C PRO A 84 6.48 -6.44 9.09
N LEU A 85 6.13 -7.28 10.07
CA LEU A 85 6.68 -7.18 11.42
C LEU A 85 8.19 -7.06 11.26
N LYS A 86 8.79 -6.01 11.84
CA LYS A 86 10.25 -5.89 11.87
C LYS A 86 10.77 -7.19 12.47
N MET A 87 11.49 -7.97 11.68
CA MET A 87 12.40 -8.97 12.24
C MET A 87 13.53 -8.13 12.82
N GLU A 88 13.44 -7.82 14.11
CA GLU A 88 14.61 -7.38 14.84
C GLU A 88 15.60 -8.55 14.79
N MET A 89 16.71 -8.33 14.08
CA MET A 89 17.88 -9.20 14.14
C MET A 89 18.71 -8.84 15.36
#